data_AF-A0A972D0P2-F1
#
_entry.id   AF-A0A972D0P2-F1
#
_cell.length_a   1.000
_cell.length_b   1.000
_cell.length_c   1.000
_cell.angle_alpha   90.00
_cell.angle_beta   90.00
_cell.angle_gamma   90.00
#
_symmetry.space_group_name_H-M   'P 1'
#
loop_
_entity.id
_entity.type
_entity.pdbx_description
1 polymer ?
#
loop_
_entity_poly.entity_id
_entity_poly.type
_entity_poly.pdbx_seq_one_letter_code
_entity_poly.pdbx_strand_id
1 'polypeptide(L)'
;MKAEKIHFKDNLPLKIEVHSISRFPIHWHEDITEIILPIKGSVDIKANFEEIHLNEGDFFFINNKTIHYIKSQEESIVLLFYVDLDYFEEQFPYIKYMFFRNSIYEDLLDKSEVDLETKEKFKVHFRNLLISIFAETINPSVSSHMYDKLIHKLVYQMIYEFNWLQLLKKDGDFISSVHLDRYHRIVKYIQENYDKKINLDDIVSREFITKTYFSHFWKNLSTYSFSERINYERVLKSEFLLLKNMTITEISDKCGFSDTKYYYRNFKKWYKCMPLEHKEKCYSYMSQGYKYKELEPSDVKQIFKDYMKRFFKLEDSLNQEGDFSSIINKYLYLKYYHTIHEKTLATDKYLIMDPFKYSTITDEGEINFNWTIMDLLINLVIDFKFILQIKLNTDNLEKDVNKYIDIFLENSINRYGIDVMRNCHFLIDYKDSLIFDNTEPIEKLLSHKLKDINISYYIEP
;
A
#
# COMPACT_ATOMS: atom_id res chain seq x y z
N MET A 1 -25.99 11.35 12.26
CA MET A 1 -24.78 10.80 11.62
C MET A 1 -25.15 10.35 10.22
N LYS A 2 -24.35 10.70 9.21
CA LYS A 2 -24.58 10.31 7.82
C LYS A 2 -23.42 9.42 7.38
N ALA A 3 -23.73 8.42 6.55
CA ALA A 3 -22.70 7.78 5.74
C ALA A 3 -22.16 8.85 4.80
N GLU A 4 -20.86 9.07 4.80
CA GLU A 4 -20.25 9.96 3.83
C GLU A 4 -20.00 9.18 2.54
N LYS A 5 -20.61 9.66 1.46
CA LYS A 5 -20.45 9.06 0.14
C LYS A 5 -19.24 9.65 -0.53
N ILE A 6 -18.23 8.81 -0.74
CA ILE A 6 -17.08 9.16 -1.55
C ILE A 6 -17.39 8.76 -2.99
N HIS A 7 -17.20 9.72 -3.90
CA HIS A 7 -17.34 9.51 -5.33
C HIS A 7 -15.97 9.34 -5.96
N PHE A 8 -15.67 8.13 -6.42
CA PHE A 8 -14.48 7.82 -7.20
C PHE A 8 -14.66 8.27 -8.65
N LYS A 9 -13.55 8.63 -9.31
CA LYS A 9 -13.55 8.88 -10.76
C LYS A 9 -13.58 7.53 -11.48
N ASP A 10 -14.21 7.48 -12.66
CA ASP A 10 -14.32 6.26 -13.46
C ASP A 10 -12.94 5.60 -13.64
N ASN A 11 -12.85 4.31 -13.28
CA ASN A 11 -11.63 3.48 -13.34
C ASN A 11 -10.47 3.91 -12.43
N LEU A 12 -10.69 4.69 -11.37
CA LEU A 12 -9.66 5.03 -10.39
C LEU A 12 -10.10 4.69 -8.95
N PRO A 13 -9.56 3.61 -8.33
CA PRO A 13 -10.01 3.12 -7.03
C PRO A 13 -9.39 3.87 -5.84
N LEU A 14 -8.97 5.11 -6.06
CA LEU A 14 -8.37 5.99 -5.06
C LEU A 14 -8.87 7.41 -5.26
N LYS A 15 -9.35 8.03 -4.17
CA LYS A 15 -9.60 9.47 -4.08
C LYS A 15 -8.69 10.07 -3.02
N ILE A 16 -8.14 11.25 -3.29
CA ILE A 16 -7.34 11.98 -2.30
C ILE A 16 -7.96 13.36 -2.13
N GLU A 17 -8.22 13.73 -0.88
CA GLU A 17 -8.68 15.06 -0.49
C GLU A 17 -7.66 15.73 0.40
N VAL A 18 -7.58 17.07 0.30
CA VAL A 18 -6.70 17.89 1.12
C VAL A 18 -7.59 18.76 1.98
N HIS A 19 -7.44 18.67 3.30
CA HIS A 19 -8.25 19.46 4.23
C HIS A 19 -7.37 20.26 5.18
N SER A 20 -7.72 21.53 5.38
CA SER A 20 -7.39 22.26 6.59
C SER A 20 -8.40 21.88 7.67
N ILE A 21 -7.95 21.29 8.79
CA ILE A 21 -8.81 20.74 9.84
C ILE A 21 -8.49 21.37 11.20
N SER A 22 -9.51 21.93 11.84
CA SER A 22 -9.56 22.13 13.30
C SER A 22 -10.60 21.20 13.95
N ARG A 23 -11.77 21.04 13.32
CA ARG A 23 -12.82 20.12 13.79
C ARG A 23 -13.61 19.56 12.60
N PHE A 24 -13.41 18.29 12.30
CA PHE A 24 -14.04 17.54 11.21
C PHE A 24 -15.26 16.74 11.72
N PRO A 25 -16.37 16.62 10.98
CA PRO A 25 -17.60 15.98 11.46
C PRO A 25 -17.45 14.51 11.86
N ILE A 26 -18.38 14.03 12.68
CA ILE A 26 -18.53 12.59 12.96
C ILE A 26 -19.19 11.92 11.75
N HIS A 27 -18.49 10.97 11.16
CA HIS A 27 -18.91 10.27 9.95
C HIS A 27 -18.32 8.85 9.89
N TRP A 28 -18.61 8.16 8.78
CA TRP A 28 -18.12 6.82 8.48
C TRP A 28 -18.30 6.56 6.99
N HIS A 29 -17.56 5.58 6.47
CA HIS A 29 -17.63 5.15 5.07
C HIS A 29 -18.02 3.68 4.95
N GLU A 30 -18.78 3.37 3.90
CA GLU A 30 -19.11 2.02 3.49
C GLU A 30 -18.17 1.60 2.37
N ASP A 31 -17.58 0.41 2.50
CA ASP A 31 -16.71 -0.24 1.52
C ASP A 31 -15.47 0.57 1.13
N ILE A 32 -14.98 1.38 2.08
CA ILE A 32 -13.81 2.23 1.94
C ILE A 32 -12.89 2.04 3.14
N THR A 33 -11.58 2.03 2.88
CA THR A 33 -10.56 2.31 3.90
C THR A 33 -10.01 3.69 3.67
N GLU A 34 -10.02 4.53 4.70
CA GLU A 34 -9.42 5.87 4.67
C GLU A 34 -8.05 5.85 5.35
N ILE A 35 -7.09 6.57 4.78
CA ILE A 35 -5.75 6.77 5.34
C ILE A 35 -5.56 8.26 5.60
N ILE A 36 -5.32 8.59 6.86
CA ILE A 36 -5.14 9.97 7.34
C ILE A 36 -3.64 10.25 7.42
N LEU A 37 -3.17 11.31 6.76
CA LEU A 37 -1.76 11.73 6.77
C LEU A 37 -1.63 13.24 6.99
N PRO A 38 -1.33 13.70 8.23
CA PRO A 38 -1.01 15.09 8.50
C PRO A 38 0.31 15.48 7.83
N ILE A 39 0.26 16.50 6.97
CA ILE A 39 1.43 17.07 6.29
C ILE A 39 1.86 18.43 6.86
N LYS A 40 1.07 18.96 7.81
CA LYS A 40 1.41 20.11 8.66
C LYS A 40 0.57 20.06 9.93
N GLY A 41 1.21 20.14 11.09
CA GLY A 41 0.54 20.06 12.39
C GLY A 41 0.23 18.63 12.81
N SER A 42 -0.67 18.46 13.77
CA SER A 42 -1.07 17.16 14.32
C SER A 42 -2.58 17.10 14.55
N VAL A 43 -3.13 15.90 14.56
CA VAL A 43 -4.57 15.68 14.75
C VAL A 43 -4.84 14.63 15.82
N ASP A 44 -5.89 14.82 16.60
CA ASP A 44 -6.47 13.77 17.43
C ASP A 44 -7.64 13.13 16.67
N ILE A 45 -7.59 11.82 16.56
CA ILE A 45 -8.60 11.01 15.88
C ILE A 45 -9.34 10.21 16.94
N LYS A 46 -10.67 10.30 16.95
CA LYS A 46 -11.53 9.35 17.67
C LYS A 46 -12.07 8.39 16.64
N ALA A 47 -11.76 7.09 16.76
CA ALA A 47 -12.26 6.05 15.86
C ALA A 47 -12.72 4.84 16.68
N ASN A 48 -14.02 4.51 16.61
CA ASN A 48 -14.66 3.54 17.51
C ASN A 48 -14.31 3.83 18.99
N PHE A 49 -13.66 2.88 19.67
CA PHE A 49 -13.23 3.01 21.06
C PHE A 49 -11.84 3.66 21.22
N GLU A 50 -11.09 3.86 20.14
CA GLU A 50 -9.72 4.39 20.18
C GLU A 50 -9.67 5.91 20.14
N GLU A 51 -8.67 6.47 20.81
CA GLU A 51 -8.27 7.87 20.71
C GLU A 51 -6.78 7.91 20.38
N ILE A 52 -6.44 8.52 19.24
CA ILE A 52 -5.09 8.49 18.68
C ILE A 52 -4.64 9.91 18.42
N HIS A 53 -3.47 10.26 18.96
CA HIS A 53 -2.78 11.48 18.60
C HIS A 53 -1.83 11.19 17.43
N LEU A 54 -2.11 11.78 16.28
CA LEU A 54 -1.38 11.56 15.04
C LEU A 54 -0.54 12.79 14.70
N ASN A 55 0.79 12.62 14.74
CA ASN A 55 1.76 13.66 14.43
C ASN A 55 2.07 13.73 12.94
N GLU A 56 2.61 14.87 12.53
CA GLU A 56 3.21 15.04 11.21
C GLU A 56 4.26 13.94 10.95
N GLY A 57 4.18 13.30 9.79
CA GLY A 57 5.13 12.26 9.38
C GLY A 57 4.72 10.83 9.72
N ASP A 58 3.59 10.63 10.40
CA ASP A 58 2.94 9.32 10.56
C ASP A 58 1.57 9.33 9.88
N PHE A 59 0.96 8.15 9.72
CA PHE A 59 -0.37 7.99 9.12
C PHE A 59 -1.28 7.18 10.03
N PHE A 60 -2.58 7.09 9.73
CA PHE A 60 -3.49 6.20 10.45
C PHE A 60 -4.57 5.66 9.51
N PHE A 61 -4.98 4.40 9.73
CA PHE A 61 -6.05 3.75 8.98
C PHE A 61 -7.39 3.90 9.69
N ILE A 62 -8.40 4.41 8.98
CA ILE A 62 -9.81 4.27 9.32
C ILE A 62 -10.37 3.12 8.49
N ASN A 63 -10.70 2.02 9.16
CA ASN A 63 -11.22 0.82 8.52
C ASN A 63 -12.68 0.97 8.08
N ASN A 64 -13.11 0.13 7.13
CA ASN A 64 -14.50 0.06 6.66
C ASN A 64 -15.51 0.06 7.82
N LYS A 65 -16.58 0.86 7.70
CA LYS A 65 -17.65 0.96 8.71
C LYS A 65 -17.14 1.31 10.11
N THR A 66 -16.19 2.25 10.18
CA THR A 66 -15.69 2.83 11.44
C THR A 66 -16.24 4.24 11.64
N ILE A 67 -16.92 4.46 12.77
CA ILE A 67 -17.38 5.79 13.16
C ILE A 67 -16.19 6.55 13.69
N HIS A 68 -15.93 7.73 13.13
CA HIS A 68 -14.79 8.51 13.54
C HIS A 68 -14.98 10.02 13.34
N TYR A 69 -14.10 10.79 13.98
CA TYR A 69 -13.94 12.23 13.75
C TYR A 69 -12.49 12.65 13.99
N ILE A 70 -12.14 13.81 13.42
CA ILE A 70 -10.80 14.37 13.50
C ILE A 70 -10.90 15.75 14.16
N LYS A 71 -10.06 16.03 15.15
CA LYS A 71 -9.89 17.37 15.72
C LYS A 71 -8.42 17.73 15.73
N SER A 72 -8.13 19.01 15.74
CA SER A 72 -6.78 19.51 15.94
C SER A 72 -6.82 20.70 16.89
N GLN A 73 -5.79 20.84 17.73
CA GLN A 73 -5.64 21.98 18.63
C GLN A 73 -5.32 23.25 17.84
N GLU A 74 -4.57 23.11 16.76
CA GLU A 74 -4.23 24.16 15.81
C GLU A 74 -4.85 23.84 14.45
N GLU A 75 -4.78 24.76 13.49
CA GLU A 75 -5.25 24.46 12.15
C GLU A 75 -4.21 23.60 11.40
N SER A 76 -4.53 22.32 11.20
CA SER A 76 -3.62 21.33 10.59
C SER A 76 -4.00 21.02 9.15
N ILE A 77 -3.03 20.69 8.30
CA ILE A 77 -3.27 20.29 6.91
C ILE A 77 -3.07 18.79 6.79
N VAL A 78 -4.12 18.12 6.31
CA VAL A 78 -4.24 16.66 6.32
C VAL A 78 -4.61 16.17 4.92
N LEU A 79 -3.92 15.13 4.47
CA LEU A 79 -4.28 14.37 3.30
C LEU A 79 -5.16 13.18 3.73
N LEU A 80 -6.31 13.02 3.09
CA LEU A 80 -7.23 11.90 3.30
C LEU A 80 -7.25 11.07 2.03
N PHE A 81 -6.74 9.84 2.11
CA PHE A 81 -6.75 8.88 1.00
C PHE A 81 -7.89 7.90 1.20
N TYR A 82 -8.87 7.89 0.29
CA TYR A 82 -9.97 6.94 0.29
C TYR A 82 -9.68 5.84 -0.72
N VAL A 83 -9.55 4.61 -0.26
CA VAL A 83 -9.35 3.42 -1.10
C VAL A 83 -10.68 2.71 -1.29
N ASP A 84 -11.09 2.51 -2.55
CA ASP A 84 -12.30 1.77 -2.91
C ASP A 84 -12.08 0.26 -2.72
N LEU A 85 -12.70 -0.33 -1.71
CA LEU A 85 -12.55 -1.76 -1.45
C LEU A 85 -13.37 -2.64 -2.40
N ASP A 86 -14.41 -2.09 -3.04
CA ASP A 86 -15.21 -2.84 -4.03
C ASP A 86 -14.36 -3.20 -5.24
N TYR A 87 -13.55 -2.25 -5.72
CA TYR A 87 -12.65 -2.45 -6.85
C TYR A 87 -11.68 -3.61 -6.65
N PHE A 88 -11.22 -3.82 -5.42
CA PHE A 88 -10.23 -4.84 -5.09
C PHE A 88 -10.83 -6.16 -4.61
N GLU A 89 -12.16 -6.29 -4.51
CA GLU A 89 -12.79 -7.48 -3.94
C GLU A 89 -12.61 -8.74 -4.80
N GLU A 90 -12.53 -8.59 -6.13
CA GLU A 90 -12.25 -9.71 -7.05
C GLU A 90 -10.83 -10.26 -6.85
N GLN A 91 -9.84 -9.36 -6.74
CA GLN A 91 -8.44 -9.72 -6.56
C GLN A 91 -8.14 -10.21 -5.14
N PHE A 92 -8.73 -9.55 -4.14
CA PHE A 92 -8.52 -9.83 -2.73
C PHE A 92 -9.86 -10.13 -2.06
N PRO A 93 -10.30 -11.41 -2.12
CA PRO A 93 -11.49 -11.83 -1.42
C PRO A 93 -11.45 -11.39 0.05
N TYR A 94 -12.57 -10.87 0.53
CA TYR A 94 -12.75 -10.43 1.90
C TYR A 94 -11.96 -9.19 2.33
N ILE A 95 -11.37 -8.41 1.42
CA ILE A 95 -10.65 -7.16 1.77
C ILE A 95 -11.47 -6.22 2.66
N LYS A 96 -12.81 -6.15 2.45
CA LYS A 96 -13.77 -5.40 3.27
C LYS A 96 -13.87 -5.81 4.73
N TYR A 97 -13.42 -7.02 5.06
CA TYR A 97 -13.45 -7.64 6.38
C TYR A 97 -12.06 -7.70 7.03
N MET A 98 -11.01 -7.27 6.32
CA MET A 98 -9.67 -7.11 6.86
C MET A 98 -9.62 -5.88 7.77
N PHE A 99 -8.67 -5.89 8.70
CA PHE A 99 -8.44 -4.78 9.61
C PHE A 99 -6.99 -4.31 9.48
N PHE A 100 -6.82 -3.09 8.98
CA PHE A 100 -5.53 -2.48 8.72
C PHE A 100 -5.12 -1.56 9.86
N ARG A 101 -3.84 -1.59 10.24
CA ARG A 101 -3.29 -0.75 11.31
C ARG A 101 -1.77 -0.59 11.19
N ASN A 102 -1.28 0.57 11.59
CA ASN A 102 0.15 0.94 11.60
C ASN A 102 0.79 1.03 13.02
N SER A 103 0.06 0.64 14.06
CA SER A 103 0.52 0.66 15.46
C SER A 103 -0.05 -0.53 16.25
N ILE A 104 0.59 -0.90 17.35
CA ILE A 104 0.15 -1.99 18.25
C ILE A 104 -0.46 -1.35 19.50
N TYR A 105 -1.49 -1.95 20.10
CA TYR A 105 -1.99 -1.50 21.40
C TYR A 105 -0.90 -1.64 22.46
N GLU A 106 -0.71 -0.61 23.30
CA GLU A 106 0.23 -0.66 24.42
C GLU A 106 0.02 -1.90 25.30
N ASP A 107 -1.23 -2.25 25.60
CA ASP A 107 -1.62 -3.44 26.39
C ASP A 107 -1.22 -4.80 25.76
N LEU A 108 -0.85 -4.80 24.47
CA LEU A 108 -0.42 -5.98 23.72
C LEU A 108 1.09 -6.03 23.49
N LEU A 109 1.81 -4.91 23.62
CA LEU A 109 3.27 -4.86 23.46
C LEU A 109 3.99 -5.83 24.41
N ASP A 110 3.53 -5.92 25.66
CA ASP A 110 4.11 -6.84 26.66
C ASP A 110 3.87 -8.32 26.35
N LYS A 111 2.96 -8.64 25.43
CA LYS A 111 2.55 -10.02 25.10
C LYS A 111 3.03 -10.48 23.74
N SER A 112 3.61 -9.59 22.95
CA SER A 112 3.98 -9.86 21.57
C SER A 112 5.45 -9.53 21.38
N GLU A 113 6.28 -10.53 21.07
CA GLU A 113 7.67 -10.34 20.65
C GLU A 113 7.71 -9.72 19.23
N VAL A 114 7.19 -8.51 19.05
CA VAL A 114 7.09 -7.91 17.71
C VAL A 114 8.42 -7.28 17.31
N ASP A 115 8.84 -7.55 16.08
CA ASP A 115 9.99 -6.88 15.48
C ASP A 115 9.64 -5.43 15.12
N LEU A 116 9.88 -4.53 16.08
CA LEU A 116 9.62 -3.10 15.93
C LEU A 116 10.47 -2.45 14.84
N GLU A 117 11.66 -2.97 14.54
CA GLU A 117 12.55 -2.38 13.53
C GLU A 117 11.97 -2.58 12.13
N THR A 118 11.57 -3.81 11.80
CA THR A 118 10.95 -4.12 10.50
C THR A 118 9.62 -3.42 10.32
N LYS A 119 8.80 -3.30 11.37
CA LYS A 119 7.53 -2.54 11.29
C LYS A 119 7.76 -1.04 11.05
N GLU A 120 8.80 -0.44 11.63
CA GLU A 120 9.16 0.95 11.34
C GLU A 120 9.63 1.12 9.89
N LYS A 121 10.35 0.15 9.30
CA LYS A 121 10.71 0.16 7.87
C LYS A 121 9.46 0.13 6.97
N PHE A 122 8.50 -0.75 7.26
CA PHE A 122 7.22 -0.78 6.52
C PHE A 122 6.49 0.57 6.61
N LYS A 123 6.44 1.20 7.79
CA LYS A 123 5.84 2.55 7.93
C LYS A 123 6.55 3.59 7.06
N VAL A 124 7.89 3.57 7.02
CA VAL A 124 8.67 4.48 6.16
C VAL A 124 8.36 4.23 4.68
N HIS A 125 8.36 2.98 4.22
CA HIS A 125 8.06 2.62 2.83
C HIS A 125 6.66 3.02 2.42
N PHE A 126 5.67 2.71 3.27
CA PHE A 126 4.27 3.05 3.02
C PHE A 126 4.07 4.56 2.96
N ARG A 127 4.69 5.32 3.87
CA ARG A 127 4.67 6.79 3.82
C ARG A 127 5.28 7.32 2.54
N ASN A 128 6.42 6.79 2.10
CA ASN A 128 7.05 7.19 0.85
C ASN A 128 6.13 6.91 -0.36
N LEU A 129 5.38 5.81 -0.33
CA LEU A 129 4.40 5.49 -1.36
C LEU A 129 3.23 6.48 -1.35
N LEU A 130 2.66 6.81 -0.19
CA LEU A 130 1.63 7.84 -0.04
C LEU A 130 2.10 9.21 -0.57
N ILE A 131 3.33 9.61 -0.21
CA ILE A 131 3.99 10.81 -0.73
C ILE A 131 4.04 10.76 -2.25
N SER A 132 4.50 9.64 -2.82
CA SER A 132 4.66 9.50 -4.26
C SER A 132 3.33 9.58 -5.01
N ILE A 133 2.29 8.94 -4.48
CA ILE A 133 0.93 8.96 -5.04
C ILE A 133 0.34 10.37 -5.02
N PHE A 134 0.49 11.10 -3.91
CA PHE A 134 -0.01 12.47 -3.82
C PHE A 134 0.79 13.44 -4.69
N ALA A 135 2.10 13.22 -4.84
CA ALA A 135 2.92 14.02 -5.72
C ALA A 135 2.49 13.92 -7.21
N GLU A 136 2.09 12.74 -7.70
CA GLU A 136 1.47 12.58 -9.03
C GLU A 136 0.11 13.30 -9.13
N THR A 137 -0.59 13.52 -8.02
CA THR A 137 -1.85 14.27 -8.00
C THR A 137 -1.59 15.77 -8.22
N ILE A 138 -0.50 16.30 -7.66
CA ILE A 138 -0.10 17.71 -7.82
C ILE A 138 0.57 17.96 -9.17
N ASN A 139 1.42 17.04 -9.61
CA ASN A 139 2.19 17.18 -10.85
C ASN A 139 2.25 15.82 -11.58
N PRO A 140 1.19 15.48 -12.34
CA PRO A 140 1.13 14.22 -13.07
C PRO A 140 2.28 14.15 -14.06
N SER A 141 3.13 13.14 -13.97
CA SER A 141 4.16 12.88 -14.99
C SER A 141 4.26 11.42 -15.41
N VAL A 142 3.64 10.51 -14.66
CA VAL A 142 3.59 9.10 -15.04
C VAL A 142 2.32 8.81 -15.83
N SER A 143 2.34 7.74 -16.64
CA SER A 143 1.15 7.29 -17.36
C SER A 143 0.06 6.82 -16.39
N SER A 144 -1.20 6.84 -16.83
CA SER A 144 -2.33 6.32 -16.04
C SER A 144 -2.12 4.87 -15.61
N HIS A 145 -1.53 4.03 -16.48
CA HIS A 145 -1.18 2.65 -16.16
C HIS A 145 -0.16 2.54 -15.02
N MET A 146 0.85 3.41 -15.01
CA MET A 146 1.84 3.41 -13.92
C MET A 146 1.22 3.91 -12.61
N TYR A 147 0.35 4.92 -12.67
CA TYR A 147 -0.39 5.40 -11.50
C TYR A 147 -1.27 4.31 -10.90
N ASP A 148 -1.98 3.54 -11.74
CA ASP A 148 -2.75 2.36 -11.32
C ASP A 148 -1.88 1.31 -10.60
N LYS A 149 -0.66 1.06 -11.09
CA LYS A 149 0.29 0.16 -10.40
C LYS A 149 0.71 0.67 -9.02
N LEU A 150 0.84 1.99 -8.83
CA LEU A 150 1.12 2.56 -7.50
C LEU A 150 -0.04 2.32 -6.53
N ILE A 151 -1.28 2.43 -7.01
CA ILE A 151 -2.47 2.17 -6.19
C ILE A 151 -2.57 0.69 -5.83
N HIS A 152 -2.31 -0.21 -6.79
CA HIS A 152 -2.24 -1.64 -6.48
C HIS A 152 -1.16 -1.93 -5.45
N LYS A 153 0.04 -1.35 -5.60
CA LYS A 153 1.12 -1.48 -4.61
C LYS A 153 0.69 -1.01 -3.22
N LEU A 154 -0.05 0.10 -3.14
CA LEU A 154 -0.60 0.61 -1.89
C LEU A 154 -1.47 -0.44 -1.20
N VAL A 155 -2.40 -1.05 -1.94
CA VAL A 155 -3.29 -2.10 -1.42
C VAL A 155 -2.53 -3.37 -1.05
N TYR A 156 -1.54 -3.78 -1.84
CA TYR A 156 -0.66 -4.89 -1.48
C TYR A 156 0.02 -4.64 -0.13
N GLN A 157 0.63 -3.47 0.09
CA GLN A 157 1.26 -3.16 1.38
C GLN A 157 0.23 -3.14 2.51
N MET A 158 -0.97 -2.60 2.30
CA MET A 158 -2.05 -2.66 3.29
C MET A 158 -2.32 -4.12 3.73
N ILE A 159 -2.44 -5.06 2.79
CA ILE A 159 -2.79 -6.45 3.06
C ILE A 159 -1.64 -7.24 3.70
N TYR A 160 -0.41 -7.08 3.22
CA TYR A 160 0.69 -7.95 3.62
C TYR A 160 1.53 -7.36 4.78
N GLU A 161 1.59 -6.04 4.91
CA GLU A 161 2.42 -5.37 5.92
C GLU A 161 1.57 -4.80 7.08
N PHE A 162 0.37 -4.28 6.78
CA PHE A 162 -0.48 -3.58 7.74
C PHE A 162 -1.75 -4.32 8.16
N ASN A 163 -1.99 -5.54 7.67
CA ASN A 163 -3.06 -6.37 8.20
C ASN A 163 -2.73 -6.76 9.65
N TRP A 164 -3.65 -6.47 10.57
CA TRP A 164 -3.48 -6.66 11.99
C TRP A 164 -2.99 -8.05 12.39
N LEU A 165 -3.44 -9.09 11.69
CA LEU A 165 -3.00 -10.46 12.00
C LEU A 165 -1.51 -10.67 11.71
N GLN A 166 -0.98 -10.02 10.67
CA GLN A 166 0.44 -10.05 10.31
C GLN A 166 1.26 -9.06 11.17
N LEU A 167 0.63 -7.97 11.65
CA LEU A 167 1.28 -7.00 12.52
C LEU A 167 1.70 -7.63 13.87
N LEU A 168 0.92 -8.57 14.39
CA LEU A 168 1.16 -9.23 15.67
C LEU A 168 2.16 -10.41 15.61
N LYS A 169 2.70 -10.74 14.43
CA LYS A 169 3.60 -11.88 14.24
C LYS A 169 5.07 -11.46 14.25
N LYS A 170 5.92 -12.39 14.69
CA LYS A 170 7.38 -12.28 14.61
C LYS A 170 7.85 -12.33 13.16
N ASP A 171 9.02 -11.77 12.91
CA ASP A 171 9.69 -11.89 11.61
C ASP A 171 9.97 -13.36 11.29
N GLY A 172 9.55 -13.80 10.10
CA GLY A 172 9.58 -15.20 9.66
C GLY A 172 8.35 -16.05 9.99
N ASP A 173 7.47 -15.61 10.91
CA ASP A 173 6.20 -16.29 11.22
C ASP A 173 5.08 -15.79 10.29
N PHE A 174 4.93 -16.41 9.12
CA PHE A 174 3.87 -16.09 8.18
C PHE A 174 2.57 -16.85 8.49
N ILE A 175 1.45 -16.14 8.57
CA ILE A 175 0.14 -16.78 8.53
C ILE A 175 -0.13 -17.21 7.09
N SER A 176 -0.20 -18.53 6.85
CA SER A 176 -0.52 -19.07 5.52
C SER A 176 -1.78 -18.41 4.94
N SER A 177 -1.79 -18.18 3.63
CA SER A 177 -2.95 -17.62 2.92
C SER A 177 -4.24 -18.38 3.23
N VAL A 178 -4.16 -19.72 3.32
CA VAL A 178 -5.30 -20.59 3.68
C VAL A 178 -5.86 -20.28 5.07
N HIS A 179 -5.00 -20.03 6.06
CA HIS A 179 -5.42 -19.67 7.41
C HIS A 179 -5.98 -18.25 7.48
N LEU A 180 -5.38 -17.31 6.74
CA LEU A 180 -5.84 -15.93 6.64
C LEU A 180 -7.22 -15.86 6.00
N ASP A 181 -7.42 -16.56 4.88
CA ASP A 181 -8.71 -16.66 4.19
C ASP A 181 -9.78 -17.30 5.07
N ARG A 182 -9.43 -18.38 5.78
CA ARG A 182 -10.37 -19.01 6.73
C ARG A 182 -10.78 -18.03 7.83
N TYR A 183 -9.83 -17.29 8.39
CA TYR A 183 -10.13 -16.29 9.40
C TYR A 183 -11.08 -15.22 8.86
N HIS A 184 -10.80 -14.68 7.67
CA HIS A 184 -11.65 -13.65 7.07
C HIS A 184 -13.04 -14.16 6.69
N ARG A 185 -13.19 -15.43 6.26
CA ARG A 185 -14.51 -16.06 6.09
C ARG A 185 -15.30 -16.13 7.38
N ILE A 186 -14.65 -16.53 8.49
CA ILE A 186 -15.29 -16.59 9.80
C ILE A 186 -15.67 -15.18 10.27
N VAL A 187 -14.79 -14.20 10.10
CA VAL A 187 -15.07 -12.79 10.43
C VAL A 187 -16.24 -12.27 9.60
N LYS A 188 -16.26 -12.49 8.27
CA LYS A 188 -17.38 -12.15 7.40
C LYS A 188 -18.69 -12.72 7.93
N TYR A 189 -18.71 -14.01 8.27
CA TYR A 189 -19.90 -14.63 8.84
C TYR A 189 -20.35 -13.96 10.15
N ILE A 190 -19.41 -13.63 11.04
CA ILE A 190 -19.72 -12.89 12.28
C ILE A 190 -20.31 -11.51 11.95
N GLN A 191 -19.72 -10.75 11.02
CA GLN A 191 -20.19 -9.41 10.67
C GLN A 191 -21.55 -9.40 9.97
N GLU A 192 -21.88 -10.44 9.22
CA GLU A 192 -23.16 -10.58 8.53
C GLU A 192 -24.27 -11.16 9.43
N ASN A 193 -23.92 -11.75 10.57
CA ASN A 193 -24.88 -12.45 11.45
C ASN A 193 -24.75 -12.08 12.93
N TYR A 194 -24.11 -10.95 13.26
CA TYR A 194 -23.82 -10.53 14.64
C TYR A 194 -25.09 -10.41 15.50
N ASP A 195 -26.21 -10.05 14.90
CA ASP A 195 -27.53 -9.87 15.50
C ASP A 195 -28.21 -11.20 15.90
N LYS A 196 -27.71 -12.32 15.37
CA LYS A 196 -28.25 -13.66 15.61
C LYS A 196 -27.40 -14.44 16.62
N LYS A 197 -27.93 -15.58 17.07
CA LYS A 197 -27.16 -16.55 17.86
C LYS A 197 -26.16 -17.26 16.94
N ILE A 198 -24.88 -17.08 17.20
CA ILE A 198 -23.78 -17.72 16.48
C ILE A 198 -23.23 -18.86 17.36
N ASN A 199 -23.34 -20.11 16.91
CA ASN A 199 -22.76 -21.25 17.62
C ASN A 199 -21.46 -21.69 16.96
N LEU A 200 -20.53 -22.20 17.78
CA LEU A 200 -19.27 -22.76 17.26
C LEU A 200 -19.53 -23.97 16.34
N ASP A 201 -20.55 -24.77 16.63
CA ASP A 201 -20.96 -25.91 15.80
C ASP A 201 -21.23 -25.52 14.35
N ASP A 202 -21.95 -24.41 14.14
CA ASP A 202 -22.28 -23.92 12.80
C ASP A 202 -21.03 -23.49 12.02
N ILE A 203 -20.06 -22.88 12.72
CA ILE A 203 -18.78 -22.45 12.12
C ILE A 203 -17.94 -23.65 11.71
N VAL A 204 -17.75 -24.62 12.60
CA VAL A 204 -16.87 -25.76 12.32
C VAL A 204 -17.45 -26.67 11.24
N SER A 205 -18.77 -26.82 11.17
CA SER A 205 -19.45 -27.49 10.07
C SER A 205 -19.28 -26.75 8.74
N ARG A 206 -19.42 -25.42 8.72
CA ARG A 206 -19.25 -24.60 7.51
C ARG A 206 -17.80 -24.60 6.99
N GLU A 207 -16.82 -24.61 7.89
CA GLU A 207 -15.40 -24.60 7.56
C GLU A 207 -14.81 -26.02 7.39
N PHE A 208 -15.63 -27.06 7.53
CA PHE A 208 -15.22 -28.48 7.42
C PHE A 208 -14.04 -28.85 8.35
N ILE A 209 -14.09 -28.38 9.60
CA ILE A 209 -13.06 -28.62 10.62
C ILE A 209 -13.66 -29.14 11.92
N THR A 210 -12.82 -29.64 12.83
CA THR A 210 -13.24 -30.05 14.17
C THR A 210 -13.17 -28.87 15.15
N LYS A 211 -13.93 -28.95 16.25
CA LYS A 211 -13.85 -27.98 17.37
C LYS A 211 -12.45 -27.87 17.97
N THR A 212 -11.76 -29.00 18.08
CA THR A 212 -10.38 -29.06 18.58
C THR A 212 -9.46 -28.27 17.65
N TYR A 213 -9.53 -28.54 16.34
CA TYR A 213 -8.73 -27.80 15.36
C TYR A 213 -9.05 -26.30 15.38
N PHE A 214 -10.33 -25.93 15.41
CA PHE A 214 -10.76 -24.53 15.50
C PHE A 214 -10.16 -23.83 16.72
N SER A 215 -10.16 -24.48 17.89
CA SER A 215 -9.65 -23.88 19.12
C SER A 215 -8.15 -23.57 19.03
N HIS A 216 -7.35 -24.47 18.45
CA HIS A 216 -5.93 -24.25 18.17
C HIS A 216 -5.73 -23.16 17.12
N PHE A 217 -6.44 -23.25 15.99
CA PHE A 217 -6.41 -22.28 14.90
C PHE A 217 -6.73 -20.86 15.39
N TRP A 218 -7.82 -20.69 16.13
CA TRP A 218 -8.28 -19.39 16.61
C TRP A 218 -7.32 -18.80 17.63
N LYS A 219 -6.84 -19.60 18.58
CA LYS A 219 -5.86 -19.15 19.59
C LYS A 219 -4.52 -18.73 18.97
N ASN A 220 -4.11 -19.38 17.88
CA ASN A 220 -2.85 -19.05 17.20
C ASN A 220 -2.93 -17.75 16.38
N LEU A 221 -4.13 -17.34 15.95
CA LEU A 221 -4.33 -16.17 15.09
C LEU A 221 -4.89 -14.95 15.83
N SER A 222 -5.80 -15.18 16.76
CA SER A 222 -6.54 -14.14 17.47
C SER A 222 -6.06 -14.04 18.91
N THR A 223 -5.85 -12.80 19.36
CA THR A 223 -5.60 -12.49 20.78
C THR A 223 -6.85 -12.63 21.64
N TYR A 224 -8.04 -12.61 21.02
CA TYR A 224 -9.34 -12.71 21.70
C TYR A 224 -9.98 -14.07 21.46
N SER A 225 -10.77 -14.56 22.42
CA SER A 225 -11.60 -15.74 22.22
C SER A 225 -12.67 -15.50 21.14
N PHE A 226 -13.19 -16.58 20.56
CA PHE A 226 -14.26 -16.50 19.55
C PHE A 226 -15.50 -15.74 20.06
N SER A 227 -15.90 -16.00 21.31
CA SER A 227 -17.01 -15.29 21.95
C SER A 227 -16.75 -13.79 22.12
N GLU A 228 -15.51 -13.42 22.44
CA GLU A 228 -15.12 -12.02 22.55
C GLU A 228 -15.11 -11.32 21.19
N ARG A 229 -14.71 -12.00 20.12
CA ARG A 229 -14.76 -11.45 18.76
C ARG A 229 -16.19 -11.16 18.29
N ILE A 230 -17.14 -12.04 18.62
CA ILE A 230 -18.57 -11.79 18.35
C ILE A 230 -19.05 -10.57 19.14
N ASN A 231 -18.79 -10.54 20.45
CA ASN A 231 -19.22 -9.42 21.28
C ASN A 231 -18.57 -8.09 20.88
N TYR A 232 -17.31 -8.12 20.45
CA TYR A 232 -16.63 -6.98 19.86
C TYR A 232 -17.39 -6.42 18.66
N GLU A 233 -17.77 -7.28 17.71
CA GLU A 233 -18.54 -6.86 16.53
C GLU A 233 -19.89 -6.26 16.93
N ARG A 234 -20.60 -6.91 17.85
CA ARG A 234 -21.89 -6.41 18.36
C ARG A 234 -21.77 -5.04 19.02
N VAL A 235 -20.70 -4.81 19.79
CA VAL A 235 -20.42 -3.51 20.41
C VAL A 235 -20.13 -2.45 19.35
N LEU A 236 -19.31 -2.73 18.33
CA LEU A 236 -19.06 -1.79 17.23
C LEU A 236 -20.37 -1.43 16.51
N LYS A 237 -21.19 -2.43 16.17
CA LYS A 237 -22.50 -2.20 15.53
C LYS A 237 -23.45 -1.41 16.42
N SER A 238 -23.36 -1.55 17.74
CA SER A 238 -24.20 -0.80 18.67
C SER A 238 -23.93 0.69 18.64
N GLU A 239 -22.72 1.13 18.31
CA GLU A 239 -22.37 2.56 18.21
C GLU A 239 -23.21 3.28 17.15
N PHE A 240 -23.41 2.64 15.99
CA PHE A 240 -24.29 3.14 14.93
C PHE A 240 -25.74 3.33 15.40
N LEU A 241 -26.20 2.49 16.33
CA LEU A 241 -27.56 2.54 16.86
C LEU A 241 -27.67 3.51 18.05
N LEU A 242 -26.61 3.70 18.84
CA LEU A 242 -26.57 4.66 19.94
C LEU A 242 -26.79 6.09 19.47
N LEU A 243 -26.24 6.43 18.30
CA LEU A 243 -26.40 7.73 17.66
C LEU A 243 -27.72 7.86 16.88
N LYS A 244 -28.60 6.86 17.00
CA LYS A 244 -30.01 6.92 16.60
C LYS A 244 -30.89 7.12 17.85
N ASN A 245 -32.12 7.60 17.67
CA ASN A 245 -33.09 7.79 18.76
C ASN A 245 -33.70 6.45 19.22
N MET A 246 -32.84 5.53 19.66
CA MET A 246 -33.20 4.20 20.16
C MET A 246 -32.89 4.10 21.66
N THR A 247 -33.67 3.28 22.37
CA THR A 247 -33.43 2.95 23.77
C THR A 247 -32.30 1.92 23.88
N ILE A 248 -31.63 1.87 25.04
CA ILE A 248 -30.55 0.92 25.28
C ILE A 248 -31.04 -0.55 25.19
N THR A 249 -32.26 -0.83 25.63
CA THR A 249 -32.87 -2.16 25.53
C THR A 249 -33.03 -2.58 24.06
N GLU A 250 -33.60 -1.72 23.21
CA GLU A 250 -33.75 -2.02 21.78
C GLU A 250 -32.40 -2.18 21.08
N ILE A 251 -31.39 -1.39 21.46
CA ILE A 251 -30.03 -1.50 20.90
C ILE A 251 -29.41 -2.84 21.29
N SER A 252 -29.49 -3.22 22.57
CA SER A 252 -29.02 -4.50 23.08
C SER A 252 -29.63 -5.67 22.30
N ASP A 253 -30.95 -5.65 22.10
CA ASP A 253 -31.69 -6.69 21.39
C ASP A 253 -31.31 -6.75 19.90
N LYS A 254 -31.26 -5.60 19.21
CA LYS A 254 -30.86 -5.53 17.79
C LYS A 254 -29.41 -5.90 17.52
N CYS A 255 -28.54 -5.76 18.51
CA CYS A 255 -27.15 -6.20 18.43
C CYS A 255 -26.97 -7.67 18.87
N GLY A 256 -28.04 -8.40 19.18
CA GLY A 256 -27.97 -9.83 19.50
C GLY A 256 -27.44 -10.16 20.90
N PHE A 257 -27.41 -9.20 21.83
CA PHE A 257 -27.06 -9.48 23.23
C PHE A 257 -28.22 -10.20 23.94
N SER A 258 -27.90 -11.11 24.86
CA SER A 258 -28.89 -11.87 25.63
C SER A 258 -29.70 -11.00 26.60
N ASP A 259 -29.08 -9.93 27.08
CA ASP A 259 -29.64 -9.01 28.04
C ASP A 259 -28.83 -7.70 28.07
N THR A 260 -29.48 -6.65 28.54
CA THR A 260 -28.90 -5.31 28.61
C THR A 260 -27.69 -5.21 29.54
N LYS A 261 -27.64 -5.99 30.63
CA LYS A 261 -26.50 -5.99 31.57
C LYS A 261 -25.25 -6.57 30.90
N TYR A 262 -25.41 -7.58 30.05
CA TYR A 262 -24.32 -8.14 29.27
C TYR A 262 -23.84 -7.17 28.19
N TYR A 263 -24.75 -6.46 27.53
CA TYR A 263 -24.40 -5.36 26.63
C TYR A 263 -23.55 -4.29 27.34
N TYR A 264 -24.02 -3.74 28.46
CA TYR A 264 -23.28 -2.73 29.23
C TYR A 264 -21.87 -3.20 29.61
N ARG A 265 -21.74 -4.45 30.07
CA ARG A 265 -20.44 -5.02 30.44
C ARG A 265 -19.46 -5.06 29.25
N ASN A 266 -19.93 -5.50 28.08
CA ASN A 266 -19.07 -5.56 26.90
C ASN A 266 -18.77 -4.17 26.34
N PHE A 267 -19.75 -3.27 26.29
CA PHE A 267 -19.53 -1.90 25.82
C PHE A 267 -18.48 -1.19 26.69
N LYS A 268 -18.64 -1.25 28.02
CA LYS A 268 -17.68 -0.66 28.97
C LYS A 268 -16.29 -1.29 28.87
N LYS A 269 -16.19 -2.60 28.58
CA LYS A 269 -14.89 -3.27 28.37
C LYS A 269 -14.09 -2.62 27.24
N TRP A 270 -14.75 -2.33 26.12
CA TRP A 270 -14.11 -1.79 24.91
C TRP A 270 -14.00 -0.25 24.94
N TYR A 271 -15.10 0.47 25.15
CA TYR A 271 -15.16 1.94 25.10
C TYR A 271 -14.74 2.63 26.41
N LYS A 272 -14.45 1.86 27.46
CA LYS A 272 -14.06 2.34 28.80
C LYS A 272 -15.04 3.31 29.48
N CYS A 273 -16.24 3.46 28.93
CA CYS A 273 -17.33 4.27 29.44
C CYS A 273 -18.68 3.58 29.19
N MET A 274 -19.75 4.10 29.76
CA MET A 274 -21.10 3.59 29.51
C MET A 274 -21.61 4.04 28.12
N PRO A 275 -22.49 3.26 27.46
CA PRO A 275 -23.10 3.61 26.18
C PRO A 275 -23.71 5.03 26.13
N LEU A 276 -24.39 5.45 27.20
CA LEU A 276 -25.01 6.78 27.28
C LEU A 276 -23.96 7.89 27.44
N GLU A 277 -22.91 7.66 28.22
CA GLU A 277 -21.79 8.60 28.34
C GLU A 277 -21.09 8.79 26.99
N HIS A 278 -20.89 7.70 26.23
CA HIS A 278 -20.34 7.77 24.86
C HIS A 278 -21.25 8.57 23.92
N LYS A 279 -22.57 8.28 23.96
CA LYS A 279 -23.59 9.01 23.19
C LYS A 279 -23.53 10.51 23.50
N GLU A 280 -23.46 10.89 24.77
CA GLU A 280 -23.34 12.29 25.20
C GLU A 280 -22.05 12.96 24.72
N LYS A 281 -20.90 12.27 24.78
CA LYS A 281 -19.63 12.77 24.23
C LYS A 281 -19.75 13.08 22.73
N CYS A 282 -20.36 12.18 21.96
CA CYS A 282 -20.59 12.40 20.53
C CYS A 282 -21.49 13.61 20.28
N TYR A 283 -22.62 13.76 20.98
CA TYR A 283 -23.50 14.92 20.81
C TYR A 283 -22.85 16.23 21.27
N SER A 284 -22.08 16.20 22.36
CA SER A 284 -21.30 17.33 22.83
C SER A 284 -20.31 17.79 21.76
N TYR A 285 -19.60 16.84 21.13
CA TYR A 285 -18.72 17.15 20.00
C TYR A 285 -19.48 17.76 18.81
N MET A 286 -20.61 17.15 18.40
CA MET A 286 -21.44 17.66 17.29
C MET A 286 -21.97 19.08 17.58
N SER A 287 -22.27 19.42 18.83
CA SER A 287 -22.83 20.72 19.23
C SER A 287 -21.85 21.89 19.09
N GLN A 288 -20.54 21.61 19.04
CA GLN A 288 -19.49 22.65 18.94
C GLN A 288 -19.36 23.23 17.52
N GLY A 289 -20.08 22.70 16.54
CA GLY A 289 -19.95 23.05 15.13
C GLY A 289 -18.65 22.53 14.51
N TYR A 290 -18.53 22.58 13.19
CA TYR A 290 -17.36 22.07 12.46
C TYR A 290 -16.53 23.21 11.89
N LYS A 291 -15.21 23.04 11.87
CA LYS A 291 -14.25 24.01 11.32
C LYS A 291 -13.20 23.25 10.52
N TYR A 292 -13.46 23.13 9.22
CA TYR A 292 -12.55 22.55 8.25
C TYR A 292 -12.80 23.19 6.87
N LYS A 293 -11.82 23.08 5.98
CA LYS A 293 -11.89 23.58 4.61
C LYS A 293 -11.16 22.63 3.68
N GLU A 294 -11.84 22.16 2.65
CA GLU A 294 -11.22 21.45 1.53
C GLU A 294 -10.34 22.43 0.72
N LEU A 295 -9.14 22.00 0.38
CA LEU A 295 -8.13 22.76 -0.35
C LEU A 295 -7.84 22.09 -1.68
N GLU A 296 -7.47 22.88 -2.68
CA GLU A 296 -6.97 22.30 -3.93
C GLU A 296 -5.55 21.75 -3.71
N PRO A 297 -5.15 20.61 -4.32
CA PRO A 297 -3.80 20.08 -4.21
C PRO A 297 -2.70 21.10 -4.56
N SER A 298 -2.99 22.04 -5.48
CA SER A 298 -2.09 23.13 -5.83
C SER A 298 -1.79 24.10 -4.68
N ASP A 299 -2.77 24.33 -3.78
CA ASP A 299 -2.65 25.29 -2.68
C ASP A 299 -1.63 24.85 -1.64
N VAL A 300 -1.38 23.54 -1.52
CA VAL A 300 -0.48 22.96 -0.53
C VAL A 300 0.88 22.57 -1.12
N LYS A 301 1.18 22.90 -2.38
CA LYS A 301 2.40 22.48 -3.08
C LYS A 301 3.69 22.80 -2.30
N GLN A 302 3.79 24.01 -1.72
CA GLN A 302 4.96 24.39 -0.94
C GLN A 302 5.05 23.65 0.40
N ILE A 303 3.92 23.52 1.09
CA ILE A 303 3.83 22.79 2.37
C ILE A 303 4.21 21.32 2.17
N PHE A 304 3.68 20.72 1.12
CA PHE A 304 4.00 19.35 0.74
C PHE A 304 5.47 19.18 0.32
N LYS A 305 6.06 20.15 -0.40
CA LYS A 305 7.51 20.15 -0.70
C LYS A 305 8.37 20.14 0.57
N ASP A 306 7.99 20.92 1.58
CA ASP A 306 8.72 20.99 2.84
C ASP A 306 8.45 19.77 3.75
N TYR A 307 7.29 19.14 3.64
CA TYR A 307 6.99 17.84 4.23
C TYR A 307 7.88 16.74 3.62
N MET A 308 7.95 16.65 2.29
CA MET A 308 8.78 15.66 1.59
C MET A 308 10.24 15.74 1.99
N LYS A 309 10.83 16.95 2.06
CA LYS A 309 12.22 17.15 2.49
C LYS A 309 12.52 16.58 3.88
N ARG A 310 11.53 16.52 4.77
CA ARG A 310 11.70 16.04 6.15
C ARG A 310 11.44 14.55 6.29
N PHE A 311 10.44 14.01 5.58
CA PHE A 311 9.89 12.69 5.86
C PHE A 311 10.08 11.65 4.75
N PHE A 312 10.43 12.08 3.54
CA PHE A 312 10.80 11.16 2.48
C PHE A 312 12.21 10.64 2.75
N LYS A 313 12.32 9.34 3.09
CA LYS A 313 13.61 8.70 3.42
C LYS A 313 14.00 7.72 2.33
N LEU A 314 15.27 7.77 1.94
CA LEU A 314 15.89 6.69 1.21
C LEU A 314 16.39 5.67 2.20
N GLU A 315 16.03 4.42 2.00
CA GLU A 315 16.81 3.35 2.60
C GLU A 315 17.92 2.97 1.64
N ASP A 316 19.15 2.94 2.14
CA ASP A 316 20.32 2.36 1.46
C ASP A 316 20.21 0.82 1.29
N SER A 317 19.10 0.20 1.70
CA SER A 317 18.87 -1.25 1.65
C SER A 317 17.86 -1.64 0.56
N LEU A 318 18.22 -1.46 -0.70
CA LEU A 318 17.61 -2.20 -1.83
C LEU A 318 18.71 -2.99 -2.56
N ASN A 319 19.33 -3.91 -1.82
CA ASN A 319 20.26 -4.91 -2.35
C ASN A 319 19.56 -6.11 -3.03
N GLN A 320 18.24 -6.09 -3.21
CA GLN A 320 17.61 -6.97 -4.19
C GLN A 320 17.48 -6.20 -5.51
N GLU A 321 18.56 -6.27 -6.29
CA GLU A 321 18.58 -5.82 -7.67
C GLU A 321 17.71 -6.76 -8.52
N GLY A 322 16.47 -6.37 -8.83
CA GLY A 322 15.67 -7.11 -9.82
C GLY A 322 14.15 -7.01 -9.70
N ASP A 323 13.59 -6.69 -8.53
CA ASP A 323 12.13 -6.63 -8.37
C ASP A 323 11.55 -5.30 -8.88
N PHE A 324 10.45 -5.35 -9.64
CA PHE A 324 9.72 -4.20 -10.19
C PHE A 324 9.35 -3.17 -9.11
N SER A 325 9.02 -3.64 -7.89
CA SER A 325 8.75 -2.79 -6.74
C SER A 325 9.95 -1.93 -6.32
N SER A 326 11.16 -2.51 -6.36
CA SER A 326 12.44 -1.85 -6.08
C SER A 326 12.78 -0.82 -7.16
N ILE A 327 12.52 -1.15 -8.43
CA ILE A 327 12.78 -0.26 -9.57
C ILE A 327 11.81 0.93 -9.55
N ILE A 328 10.52 0.74 -9.26
CA ILE A 328 9.57 1.84 -9.07
C ILE A 328 10.01 2.75 -7.92
N ASN A 329 10.42 2.17 -6.79
CA ASN A 329 10.93 2.97 -5.66
C ASN A 329 12.16 3.80 -6.05
N LYS A 330 13.11 3.23 -6.81
CA LYS A 330 14.28 3.94 -7.35
C LYS A 330 13.89 5.01 -8.38
N TYR A 331 12.91 4.74 -9.25
CA TYR A 331 12.38 5.70 -10.23
C TYR A 331 11.74 6.91 -9.53
N LEU A 332 10.81 6.66 -8.62
CA LEU A 332 10.15 7.70 -7.82
C LEU A 332 11.18 8.50 -7.02
N TYR A 333 12.16 7.82 -6.43
CA TYR A 333 13.26 8.51 -5.78
C TYR A 333 14.03 9.44 -6.72
N LEU A 334 14.56 8.94 -7.84
CA LEU A 334 15.36 9.75 -8.76
C LEU A 334 14.54 10.95 -9.27
N LYS A 335 13.24 10.75 -9.50
CA LYS A 335 12.29 11.83 -9.81
C LYS A 335 12.21 12.89 -8.74
N TYR A 336 11.92 12.51 -7.51
CA TYR A 336 11.73 13.48 -6.43
C TYR A 336 13.05 14.10 -5.99
N TYR A 337 14.14 13.34 -5.94
CA TYR A 337 15.48 13.86 -5.72
C TYR A 337 15.83 14.92 -6.76
N HIS A 338 15.65 14.64 -8.05
CA HIS A 338 15.93 15.61 -9.11
C HIS A 338 15.03 16.85 -9.03
N THR A 339 13.75 16.67 -8.69
CA THR A 339 12.79 17.77 -8.51
C THR A 339 13.10 18.64 -7.28
N ILE A 340 13.69 18.04 -6.23
CA ILE A 340 14.03 18.71 -4.97
C ILE A 340 15.42 19.37 -5.05
N HIS A 341 16.37 18.76 -5.78
CA HIS A 341 17.79 19.13 -5.80
C HIS A 341 18.27 19.83 -7.08
N GLU A 342 17.40 20.47 -7.87
CA GLU A 342 17.87 21.33 -8.97
C GLU A 342 18.64 22.56 -8.45
N LYS A 343 19.95 22.37 -8.31
CA LYS A 343 21.07 23.25 -8.65
C LYS A 343 22.33 22.38 -8.71
N THR A 344 23.04 22.49 -9.84
CA THR A 344 24.42 22.01 -10.11
C THR A 344 24.68 20.50 -10.22
N LEU A 345 24.74 20.00 -11.46
CA LEU A 345 25.86 19.20 -11.99
C LEU A 345 25.73 19.15 -13.52
N ALA A 346 26.70 19.75 -14.22
CA ALA A 346 26.75 19.87 -15.68
C ALA A 346 27.42 18.65 -16.36
N THR A 347 27.32 17.48 -15.74
CA THR A 347 27.95 16.25 -16.21
C THR A 347 26.90 15.31 -16.79
N ASP A 348 27.26 14.60 -17.86
CA ASP A 348 26.43 13.53 -18.41
C ASP A 348 26.13 12.48 -17.34
N LYS A 349 24.86 12.07 -17.27
CA LYS A 349 24.37 11.07 -16.32
C LYS A 349 24.05 9.81 -17.10
N TYR A 350 24.44 8.66 -16.59
CA TYR A 350 24.26 7.38 -17.27
C TYR A 350 23.32 6.47 -16.48
N LEU A 351 22.47 5.71 -17.18
CA LEU A 351 21.74 4.58 -16.61
C LEU A 351 22.26 3.31 -17.27
N ILE A 352 22.79 2.36 -16.50
CA ILE A 352 23.21 1.05 -17.04
C ILE A 352 22.06 0.06 -16.89
N MET A 353 21.69 -0.57 -18.00
CA MET A 353 20.65 -1.58 -18.08
C MET A 353 21.20 -2.83 -18.75
N ASP A 354 21.05 -3.98 -18.09
CA ASP A 354 21.27 -5.29 -18.69
C ASP A 354 19.92 -5.91 -19.06
N PRO A 355 19.61 -6.07 -20.36
CA PRO A 355 18.31 -6.57 -20.77
C PRO A 355 18.10 -8.05 -20.41
N PHE A 356 19.17 -8.84 -20.29
CA PHE A 356 19.09 -10.27 -20.02
C PHE A 356 18.79 -10.56 -18.55
N LYS A 357 19.23 -9.69 -17.63
CA LYS A 357 18.85 -9.74 -16.21
C LYS A 357 17.33 -9.67 -15.99
N TYR A 358 16.60 -9.01 -16.89
CA TYR A 358 15.15 -8.87 -16.82
C TYR A 358 14.43 -9.75 -17.83
N SER A 359 15.02 -10.89 -18.19
CA SER A 359 14.44 -11.86 -19.12
C SER A 359 14.33 -13.24 -18.48
N THR A 360 13.40 -14.05 -19.00
CA THR A 360 13.25 -15.46 -18.66
C THR A 360 13.34 -16.29 -19.93
N ILE A 361 14.06 -17.40 -19.88
CA ILE A 361 14.16 -18.35 -21.00
C ILE A 361 13.26 -19.54 -20.70
N THR A 362 12.41 -19.91 -21.66
CA THR A 362 11.55 -21.08 -21.55
C THR A 362 12.35 -22.37 -21.78
N ASP A 363 11.80 -23.52 -21.35
CA ASP A 363 12.40 -24.83 -21.61
C ASP A 363 12.59 -25.11 -23.12
N GLU A 364 11.85 -24.41 -23.99
CA GLU A 364 11.91 -24.49 -25.45
C GLU A 364 12.98 -23.56 -26.06
N GLY A 365 13.71 -22.79 -25.25
CA GLY A 365 14.75 -21.86 -25.70
C GLY A 365 14.22 -20.54 -26.26
N GLU A 366 13.01 -20.12 -25.84
CA GLU A 366 12.47 -18.80 -26.17
C GLU A 366 12.73 -17.80 -25.06
N ILE A 367 13.26 -16.62 -25.41
CA ILE A 367 13.50 -15.53 -24.46
C ILE A 367 12.27 -14.63 -24.35
N ASN A 368 11.84 -14.39 -23.12
CA ASN A 368 10.77 -13.45 -22.78
C ASN A 368 11.35 -12.31 -21.95
N PHE A 369 11.37 -11.10 -22.52
CA PHE A 369 11.80 -9.90 -21.82
C PHE A 369 10.68 -9.30 -20.97
N ASN A 370 11.01 -8.82 -19.78
CA ASN A 370 10.10 -8.04 -18.95
C ASN A 370 10.02 -6.58 -19.46
N TRP A 371 9.24 -6.38 -20.51
CA TRP A 371 9.05 -5.06 -21.14
C TRP A 371 8.51 -3.99 -20.19
N THR A 372 7.78 -4.39 -19.15
CA THR A 372 7.29 -3.45 -18.12
C THR A 372 8.44 -2.80 -17.36
N ILE A 373 9.49 -3.57 -17.01
CA ILE A 373 10.70 -3.03 -16.40
C ILE A 373 11.48 -2.16 -17.39
N MET A 374 11.62 -2.61 -18.64
CA MET A 374 12.34 -1.85 -19.68
C MET A 374 11.72 -0.48 -19.93
N ASP A 375 10.39 -0.42 -20.02
CA ASP A 375 9.65 0.84 -20.19
C ASP A 375 9.91 1.81 -19.06
N LEU A 376 9.94 1.31 -17.81
CA LEU A 376 10.20 2.14 -16.64
C LEU A 376 11.61 2.74 -16.68
N LEU A 377 12.62 1.93 -17.03
CA LEU A 377 14.01 2.36 -17.15
C LEU A 377 14.20 3.36 -18.30
N ILE A 378 13.54 3.16 -19.44
CA ILE A 378 13.62 4.07 -20.58
C ILE A 378 12.90 5.38 -20.30
N ASN A 379 11.74 5.36 -19.64
CA ASN A 379 11.07 6.59 -19.21
C ASN A 379 11.95 7.38 -18.23
N LEU A 380 12.70 6.71 -17.34
CA LEU A 380 13.69 7.36 -16.49
C LEU A 380 14.76 8.10 -17.32
N VAL A 381 15.31 7.44 -18.33
CA VAL A 381 16.31 8.04 -19.23
C VAL A 381 15.77 9.30 -19.90
N ILE A 382 14.53 9.23 -20.40
CA ILE A 382 13.88 10.34 -21.09
C ILE A 382 13.57 11.48 -20.12
N ASP A 383 12.92 11.19 -18.98
CA ASP A 383 12.48 12.16 -17.99
C ASP A 383 13.66 12.96 -17.40
N PHE A 384 14.79 12.29 -17.15
CA PHE A 384 15.96 12.90 -16.51
C PHE A 384 17.10 13.25 -17.48
N LYS A 385 16.91 13.04 -18.79
CA LYS A 385 17.92 13.22 -19.83
C LYS A 385 19.23 12.47 -19.54
N PHE A 386 19.13 11.22 -19.08
CA PHE A 386 20.31 10.36 -18.93
C PHE A 386 20.72 9.81 -20.30
N ILE A 387 21.95 9.33 -20.40
CA ILE A 387 22.42 8.50 -21.49
C ILE A 387 22.19 7.03 -21.08
N LEU A 388 21.39 6.30 -21.85
CA LEU A 388 21.16 4.89 -21.59
C LEU A 388 22.38 4.07 -22.03
N GLN A 389 22.97 3.33 -21.11
CA GLN A 389 24.00 2.34 -21.38
C GLN A 389 23.40 0.94 -21.35
N ILE A 390 23.43 0.24 -22.49
CA ILE A 390 22.91 -1.13 -22.62
C ILE A 390 24.09 -2.08 -22.48
N LYS A 391 24.16 -2.76 -21.33
CA LYS A 391 25.17 -3.77 -21.04
C LYS A 391 24.67 -5.13 -21.49
N LEU A 392 25.31 -5.71 -22.51
CA LEU A 392 24.98 -7.05 -23.00
C LEU A 392 25.86 -8.07 -22.26
N ASN A 393 25.42 -8.52 -21.09
CA ASN A 393 26.10 -9.60 -20.34
C ASN A 393 25.45 -10.94 -20.69
N THR A 394 26.25 -11.91 -21.18
CA THR A 394 25.75 -13.21 -21.62
C THR A 394 26.20 -14.38 -20.73
N ASP A 395 26.75 -14.08 -19.55
CA ASP A 395 27.29 -15.06 -18.59
C ASP A 395 26.26 -16.14 -18.17
N ASN A 396 24.97 -15.82 -18.27
CA ASN A 396 23.86 -16.72 -17.92
C ASN A 396 23.09 -17.27 -19.14
N LEU A 397 23.60 -17.07 -20.36
CA LEU A 397 22.95 -17.55 -21.60
C LEU A 397 23.65 -18.81 -22.11
N GLU A 398 22.91 -19.89 -22.31
CA GLU A 398 23.51 -21.18 -22.68
C GLU A 398 23.75 -21.33 -24.21
N LYS A 399 22.88 -20.77 -25.07
CA LYS A 399 22.95 -20.83 -26.56
C LYS A 399 22.20 -19.67 -27.24
N ASP A 400 22.47 -19.41 -28.51
CA ASP A 400 21.74 -18.49 -29.41
C ASP A 400 21.71 -17.00 -29.02
N VAL A 401 22.79 -16.50 -28.39
CA VAL A 401 22.97 -15.10 -27.99
C VAL A 401 22.61 -14.10 -29.08
N ASN A 402 23.09 -14.32 -30.31
CA ASN A 402 22.80 -13.43 -31.45
C ASN A 402 21.30 -13.33 -31.74
N LYS A 403 20.55 -14.43 -31.64
CA LYS A 403 19.09 -14.45 -31.83
C LYS A 403 18.40 -13.64 -30.74
N TYR A 404 18.82 -13.76 -29.49
CA TYR A 404 18.21 -13.03 -28.38
C TYR A 404 18.49 -11.53 -28.43
N ILE A 405 19.72 -11.14 -28.79
CA ILE A 405 20.05 -9.73 -29.07
C ILE A 405 19.18 -9.22 -30.22
N ASP A 406 18.99 -10.01 -31.27
CA ASP A 406 18.19 -9.62 -32.42
C ASP A 406 16.73 -9.35 -32.03
N ILE A 407 16.13 -10.27 -31.26
CA ILE A 407 14.78 -10.14 -30.72
C ILE A 407 14.67 -8.90 -29.83
N PHE A 408 15.65 -8.67 -28.95
CA PHE A 408 15.67 -7.49 -28.08
C PHE A 408 15.69 -6.19 -28.90
N LEU A 409 16.58 -6.10 -29.90
CA LEU A 409 16.73 -4.91 -30.73
C LEU A 409 15.48 -4.64 -31.57
N GLU A 410 14.91 -5.65 -32.22
CA GLU A 410 13.69 -5.48 -33.03
C GLU A 410 12.52 -4.98 -32.19
N ASN A 411 12.28 -5.62 -31.04
CA ASN A 411 11.21 -5.20 -30.15
C ASN A 411 11.46 -3.81 -29.56
N SER A 412 12.70 -3.48 -29.20
CA SER A 412 13.04 -2.16 -28.68
C SER A 412 12.90 -1.05 -29.74
N ILE A 413 13.32 -1.32 -30.99
CA ILE A 413 13.13 -0.37 -32.11
C ILE A 413 11.64 -0.17 -32.39
N ASN A 414 10.85 -1.25 -32.41
CA ASN A 414 9.40 -1.17 -32.62
C ASN A 414 8.70 -0.40 -31.50
N ARG A 415 9.17 -0.52 -30.25
CA ARG A 415 8.52 0.06 -29.06
C ARG A 415 8.92 1.51 -28.81
N TYR A 416 10.20 1.85 -28.97
CA TYR A 416 10.76 3.15 -28.58
C TYR A 416 11.20 4.00 -29.78
N GLY A 417 11.27 3.42 -30.97
CA GLY A 417 11.77 4.07 -32.18
C GLY A 417 13.28 3.95 -32.34
N ILE A 418 13.72 3.97 -33.60
CA ILE A 418 15.13 3.76 -33.97
C ILE A 418 16.06 4.85 -33.42
N ASP A 419 15.59 6.10 -33.30
CA ASP A 419 16.42 7.22 -32.85
C ASP A 419 16.69 7.18 -31.35
N VAL A 420 15.76 6.65 -30.54
CA VAL A 420 16.00 6.40 -29.11
C VAL A 420 17.09 5.35 -28.95
N MET A 421 17.01 4.26 -29.71
CA MET A 421 17.97 3.16 -29.66
C MET A 421 19.37 3.54 -30.20
N ARG A 422 19.46 4.48 -31.15
CA ARG A 422 20.73 5.01 -31.65
C ARG A 422 21.48 5.86 -30.61
N ASN A 423 20.74 6.56 -29.75
CA ASN A 423 21.32 7.38 -28.70
C ASN A 423 21.77 6.56 -27.48
N CYS A 424 21.54 5.24 -27.48
CA CYS A 424 22.05 4.34 -26.46
C CYS A 424 23.54 4.06 -26.67
N HIS A 425 24.25 3.83 -25.57
CA HIS A 425 25.64 3.41 -25.56
C HIS A 425 25.72 1.93 -25.20
N PHE A 426 26.14 1.08 -26.13
CA PHE A 426 26.25 -0.35 -25.91
C PHE A 426 27.59 -0.70 -25.25
N LEU A 427 27.52 -1.45 -24.16
CA LEU A 427 28.68 -1.95 -23.40
C LEU A 427 28.79 -3.46 -23.61
N ILE A 428 29.95 -3.91 -24.10
CA ILE A 428 30.24 -5.31 -24.40
C ILE A 428 31.42 -5.77 -23.53
N ASP A 429 31.23 -6.82 -22.73
CA ASP A 429 32.32 -7.41 -21.94
C ASP A 429 33.25 -8.24 -22.84
N TYR A 430 34.54 -7.93 -22.78
CA TYR A 430 35.58 -8.58 -23.57
C TYR A 430 35.90 -10.02 -23.12
N LYS A 431 35.56 -10.42 -21.89
CA LYS A 431 35.78 -11.78 -21.36
C LYS A 431 34.68 -12.77 -21.73
N ASP A 432 33.58 -12.31 -22.30
CA ASP A 432 32.43 -13.14 -22.61
C ASP A 432 32.74 -14.07 -23.81
N SER A 433 33.03 -15.35 -23.50
CA SER A 433 33.49 -16.35 -24.47
C SER A 433 32.48 -16.63 -25.60
N LEU A 434 31.17 -16.44 -25.36
CA LEU A 434 30.13 -16.64 -26.36
C LEU A 434 30.06 -15.50 -27.39
N ILE A 435 30.61 -14.32 -27.04
CA ILE A 435 30.66 -13.15 -27.92
C ILE A 435 31.82 -13.28 -28.94
N PHE A 436 32.90 -13.96 -28.57
CA PHE A 436 34.10 -14.10 -29.40
C PHE A 436 34.07 -15.32 -30.34
N ASP A 437 33.39 -16.41 -29.95
CA ASP A 437 33.40 -17.68 -30.71
C ASP A 437 32.25 -17.83 -31.74
N ASN A 438 31.35 -16.84 -31.87
CA ASN A 438 30.22 -16.88 -32.81
C ASN A 438 30.55 -16.29 -34.20
N THR A 439 29.88 -16.80 -35.25
CA THR A 439 30.19 -16.56 -36.68
C THR A 439 29.97 -15.12 -37.19
N GLU A 440 29.33 -14.25 -36.40
CA GLU A 440 29.22 -12.82 -36.69
C GLU A 440 29.37 -12.03 -35.38
N PRO A 441 30.38 -11.13 -35.25
CA PRO A 441 30.59 -10.35 -34.03
C PRO A 441 29.33 -9.54 -33.67
N ILE A 442 28.99 -9.44 -32.38
CA ILE A 442 27.86 -8.64 -31.88
C ILE A 442 27.91 -7.19 -32.41
N GLU A 443 29.10 -6.63 -32.58
CA GLU A 443 29.30 -5.32 -33.20
C GLU A 443 28.73 -5.23 -34.62
N LYS A 444 28.88 -6.27 -35.44
CA LYS A 444 28.30 -6.31 -36.79
C LYS A 444 26.78 -6.41 -36.73
N LEU A 445 26.24 -7.23 -35.83
CA LEU A 445 24.79 -7.37 -35.62
C LEU A 445 24.17 -6.02 -35.22
N LEU A 446 24.77 -5.37 -34.22
CA LEU A 446 24.34 -4.04 -33.75
C LEU A 446 24.46 -3.00 -34.87
N SER A 447 25.59 -2.95 -35.57
CA SER A 447 25.85 -1.99 -36.65
C SER A 447 24.97 -2.21 -37.90
N HIS A 448 24.53 -3.45 -38.14
CA HIS A 448 23.59 -3.77 -39.21
C HIS A 448 22.19 -3.23 -38.91
N LYS A 449 21.72 -3.33 -37.66
CA LYS A 449 20.37 -2.88 -37.26
C LYS A 449 20.31 -1.40 -36.90
N LEU A 450 21.39 -0.85 -36.33
CA LEU A 450 21.48 0.54 -35.89
C LEU A 450 22.75 1.18 -36.46
N LYS A 451 22.58 2.10 -37.41
CA LYS A 451 23.70 2.90 -37.95
C LYS A 451 24.15 3.96 -36.94
N ASP A 452 25.46 4.21 -36.91
CA ASP A 452 26.11 5.30 -36.14
C ASP A 452 25.91 5.19 -34.61
N ILE A 453 26.04 3.97 -34.08
CA ILE A 453 25.91 3.68 -32.64
C ILE A 453 27.22 3.82 -31.88
N ASN A 454 27.10 4.13 -30.58
CA ASN A 454 28.23 4.14 -29.67
C ASN A 454 28.41 2.77 -29.02
N ILE A 455 29.55 2.11 -29.25
CA ILE A 455 29.91 0.82 -28.66
C ILE A 455 31.22 0.99 -27.86
N SER A 456 31.27 0.43 -26.65
CA SER A 456 32.52 0.34 -25.89
C SER A 456 32.73 -1.07 -25.35
N TYR A 457 33.97 -1.53 -25.51
CA TYR A 457 34.44 -2.77 -24.92
C TYR A 457 35.05 -2.49 -23.55
N TYR A 458 34.72 -3.31 -22.57
CA TYR A 458 35.29 -3.22 -21.23
C TYR A 458 35.62 -4.61 -20.70
N ILE A 459 36.40 -4.67 -19.62
CA ILE A 459 36.74 -5.92 -18.93
C ILE A 459 36.23 -5.78 -17.51
N GLU A 460 35.26 -6.60 -17.11
CA GLU A 460 34.88 -6.72 -15.71
C GLU A 460 35.83 -7.71 -15.00
N PRO A 461 36.29 -7.42 -13.76
CA PRO A 461 37.25 -8.25 -13.04
C PRO A 461 36.82 -9.70 -12.83
#